data_AF-A0A5E4PFW3-F1
#
_entry.id   AF-A0A5E4PFW3-F1
#
_cell.length_a   1.000
_cell.length_b   1.000
_cell.length_c   1.000
_cell.angle_alpha   90.00
_cell.angle_beta   90.00
_cell.angle_gamma   90.00
#
_symmetry.space_group_name_H-M   'P 1'
#
loop_
_entity.id
_entity.type
_entity.pdbx_description
1 polymer ?
#
loop_
_entity_poly.entity_id
_entity_poly.type
_entity_poly.pdbx_seq_one_letter_code
_entity_poly.pdbx_strand_id
1 'polypeptide(L)'
;MRIRPQQKLHSISLNKRYWPELFSIRFLNLTDSEGNALAIFESDYTKFQKYLSNSKILDFEHLSAKDKLAHLARANIRIIRYFSAANLQHHELDIRQSSFTADGNIVSNGGNLLKKAGHQNCVALYQGKIYIHPKVRSVPGCLDAADSAESEQKGIIGVSHSSLCQGSDVPFAGSFIHDEKYGWIIENTTGHYSTRAYQLILFLEVLAKQGVDLSLLTVKTWIPHEPKRRPPSLHEADYDTHYENAAAFLARAQKSKKSLDKIMFTNSRVKSCVAALQSPALDSSDYILLVTSILAERLGNQCEHIRAIKHLYLTHQYHSAKLLITSLCRQHVKKTNSLLFAEIMNKSSCLHDNPLKNESRRYFEAKAARLLAENMSTQIFSSVGRFGVFILQFIPSGLKITVPQLVGSISSVNEVFSCMRIIADENRELLRQHDAFRATSELYGSKDRGGKIAGQSSLPSLCPGIMRSVSQLPQDDRRAAETDRIPDLFTLSAKPRGFSSSTPDVPFVNSISGSGYTLIFMLGKYMEQNHGDPALESDVNQILSGWFACSWYHGYHSFNEMMAIFSDPVVSALFKSHDVRINIKTIADSVQDKAFDCAAGYAETLGQKHCMLTAVRTHDKTV
;
A
#
# COMPACT_ATOMS: atom_id res chain seq x y z
N MET A 1 7.08 3.27 49.12
CA MET A 1 7.71 2.87 47.85
C MET A 1 6.59 2.51 46.88
N ARG A 2 6.16 3.45 46.03
CA ARG A 2 5.04 3.29 45.08
C ARG A 2 5.61 3.19 43.67
N ILE A 3 5.46 2.05 43.01
CA ILE A 3 5.68 1.90 41.56
C ILE A 3 4.40 1.34 40.95
N ARG A 4 3.94 2.02 39.90
CA ARG A 4 2.63 1.90 39.25
C ARG A 4 2.56 0.62 38.38
N PRO A 5 1.42 -0.12 38.36
CA PRO A 5 1.20 -1.21 37.39
C PRO A 5 0.98 -0.72 35.95
N GLN A 6 0.59 0.55 35.75
CA GLN A 6 0.14 1.07 34.45
C GLN A 6 1.25 1.27 33.39
N GLN A 7 2.53 1.25 33.75
CA GLN A 7 3.63 1.45 32.78
C GLN A 7 3.85 0.26 31.83
N LYS A 8 3.25 -0.92 32.08
CA LYS A 8 3.35 -2.09 31.17
C LYS A 8 2.36 -2.08 29.99
N LEU A 9 1.33 -1.23 29.99
CA LEU A 9 0.37 -1.17 28.88
C LEU A 9 0.96 -0.50 27.62
N HIS A 10 1.94 0.39 27.80
CA HIS A 10 2.62 1.08 26.69
C HIS A 10 3.72 0.24 26.01
N SER A 11 4.13 -0.90 26.59
CA SER A 11 5.14 -1.79 25.97
C SER A 11 4.55 -2.82 25.01
N ILE A 12 3.23 -2.87 24.83
CA ILE A 12 2.56 -3.75 23.87
C ILE A 12 2.54 -3.02 22.52
N SER A 13 3.04 -3.65 21.45
CA SER A 13 3.02 -3.08 20.10
C SER A 13 1.59 -3.06 19.54
N LEU A 14 0.83 -2.04 19.89
CA LEU A 14 -0.58 -1.93 19.53
C LEU A 14 -0.76 -1.28 18.16
N ASN A 15 -1.77 -1.77 17.43
CA ASN A 15 -2.15 -1.22 16.14
C ASN A 15 -2.59 0.25 16.31
N LYS A 16 -2.12 1.15 15.43
CA LYS A 16 -2.37 2.59 15.49
C LYS A 16 -3.86 2.95 15.57
N ARG A 17 -4.74 2.07 15.12
CA ARG A 17 -6.20 2.22 15.18
C ARG A 17 -6.76 2.32 16.60
N TYR A 18 -6.08 1.82 17.64
CA TYR A 18 -6.60 1.77 19.02
C TYR A 18 -6.03 2.86 19.95
N TRP A 19 -5.33 3.85 19.38
CA TRP A 19 -4.79 4.98 20.14
C TRP A 19 -5.85 5.82 20.90
N PRO A 20 -7.07 6.05 20.36
CA PRO A 20 -8.11 6.77 21.10
C PRO A 20 -8.53 6.08 22.40
N GLU A 21 -8.59 4.74 22.40
CA GLU A 21 -8.94 3.94 23.58
C GLU A 21 -7.84 4.05 24.64
N LEU A 22 -6.56 3.95 24.26
CA LEU A 22 -5.41 4.12 25.17
C LEU A 22 -5.31 5.53 25.75
N PHE A 23 -5.56 6.55 24.92
CA PHE A 23 -5.63 7.93 25.39
C PHE A 23 -6.76 8.08 26.41
N SER A 24 -7.93 7.48 26.15
CA SER A 24 -9.06 7.53 27.07
C SER A 24 -8.79 6.82 28.40
N ILE A 25 -8.04 5.70 28.42
CA ILE A 25 -7.63 5.01 29.66
C ILE A 25 -6.81 5.95 30.54
N ARG A 26 -5.82 6.62 29.95
CA ARG A 26 -4.98 7.58 30.66
C ARG A 26 -5.78 8.80 31.13
N PHE A 27 -6.64 9.31 30.26
CA PHE A 27 -7.46 10.49 30.50
C PHE A 27 -8.51 10.26 31.61
N LEU A 28 -9.17 9.10 31.61
CA LEU A 28 -10.10 8.71 32.66
C LEU A 28 -9.36 8.41 33.96
N ASN A 29 -8.30 7.59 33.89
CA ASN A 29 -7.58 7.03 35.04
C ASN A 29 -8.54 6.41 36.07
N LEU A 30 -9.46 5.59 35.59
CA LEU A 30 -10.42 4.85 36.42
C LEU A 30 -10.21 3.35 36.25
N THR A 31 -10.46 2.60 37.32
CA THR A 31 -10.53 1.14 37.29
C THR A 31 -11.84 0.66 37.89
N ASP A 32 -12.29 -0.53 37.51
CA ASP A 32 -13.36 -1.22 38.21
C ASP A 32 -12.85 -1.97 39.47
N SER A 33 -13.75 -2.71 40.12
CA SER A 33 -13.48 -3.50 41.34
C SER A 33 -12.51 -4.67 41.12
N GLU A 34 -12.31 -5.11 39.88
CA GLU A 34 -11.33 -6.14 39.50
C GLU A 34 -9.98 -5.52 39.08
N GLY A 35 -9.84 -4.19 39.19
CA GLY A 35 -8.64 -3.46 38.78
C GLY A 35 -8.48 -3.32 37.26
N ASN A 36 -9.52 -3.62 36.46
CA ASN A 36 -9.49 -3.40 35.02
C ASN A 36 -9.62 -1.91 34.71
N ALA A 37 -8.83 -1.43 33.75
CA ALA A 37 -8.90 -0.03 33.33
C ALA A 37 -10.22 0.26 32.60
N LEU A 38 -10.76 1.46 32.78
CA LEU A 38 -11.94 1.95 32.06
C LEU A 38 -11.52 2.89 30.93
N ALA A 39 -12.17 2.74 29.78
CA ALA A 39 -11.94 3.53 28.57
C ALA A 39 -13.27 4.05 28.01
N ILE A 40 -13.22 4.93 27.01
CA ILE A 40 -14.40 5.43 26.28
C ILE A 40 -14.40 4.84 24.87
N PHE A 41 -15.59 4.54 24.33
CA PHE A 41 -15.72 4.16 22.92
C PHE A 41 -15.20 5.26 21.99
N GLU A 42 -14.42 4.91 20.96
CA GLU A 42 -13.86 5.89 20.00
C GLU A 42 -14.94 6.83 19.43
N SER A 43 -16.09 6.27 19.05
CA SER A 43 -17.21 7.04 18.49
C SER A 43 -17.84 8.04 19.46
N ASP A 44 -17.61 7.89 20.76
CA ASP A 44 -18.16 8.78 21.81
C ASP A 44 -17.17 9.89 22.21
N TYR A 45 -15.93 9.85 21.70
CA TYR A 45 -14.89 10.79 22.08
C TYR A 45 -15.25 12.25 21.72
N THR A 46 -15.70 12.50 20.49
CA THR A 46 -16.13 13.84 20.06
C THR A 46 -17.36 14.33 20.84
N LYS A 47 -18.29 13.42 21.15
CA LYS A 47 -19.47 13.71 21.98
C LYS A 47 -19.05 14.16 23.38
N PHE A 48 -18.06 13.47 23.95
CA PHE A 48 -17.54 13.78 25.28
C PHE A 48 -16.77 15.10 25.31
N GLN A 49 -15.90 15.36 24.33
CA GLN A 49 -15.19 16.63 24.21
C GLN A 49 -16.15 17.82 24.12
N LYS A 50 -17.22 17.68 23.31
CA LYS A 50 -18.26 18.71 23.18
C LYS A 50 -18.98 18.94 24.51
N TYR A 51 -19.28 17.88 25.25
CA TYR A 51 -19.86 17.99 26.59
C TYR A 51 -18.94 18.76 27.55
N LEU A 52 -17.67 18.38 27.65
CA LEU A 52 -16.70 19.03 28.54
C LEU A 52 -16.57 20.53 28.23
N SER A 53 -16.47 20.88 26.94
CA SER A 53 -16.44 22.28 26.48
C SER A 53 -17.70 23.05 26.86
N ASN A 54 -18.88 22.47 26.62
CA ASN A 54 -20.17 23.13 26.92
C ASN A 54 -20.41 23.29 28.41
N SER A 55 -19.95 22.34 29.22
CA SER A 55 -20.02 22.39 30.68
C SER A 55 -18.88 23.18 31.32
N LYS A 56 -17.98 23.78 30.52
CA LYS A 56 -16.80 24.53 30.98
C LYS A 56 -15.90 23.74 31.93
N ILE A 57 -15.81 22.43 31.72
CA ILE A 57 -14.96 21.53 32.49
C ILE A 57 -13.59 21.52 31.81
N LEU A 58 -12.69 22.36 32.32
CA LEU A 58 -11.34 22.53 31.76
C LEU A 58 -10.36 21.47 32.27
N ASP A 59 -10.66 20.86 33.42
CA ASP A 59 -9.72 20.01 34.15
C ASP A 59 -10.33 18.68 34.59
N PHE A 60 -10.81 17.92 33.60
CA PHE A 60 -11.49 16.65 33.84
C PHE A 60 -10.56 15.60 34.49
N GLU A 61 -9.26 15.62 34.20
CA GLU A 61 -8.30 14.62 34.69
C GLU A 61 -8.13 14.69 36.22
N HIS A 62 -8.28 15.87 36.82
CA HIS A 62 -8.12 16.11 38.25
C HIS A 62 -9.41 15.94 39.07
N LEU A 63 -10.54 15.66 38.42
CA LEU A 63 -11.79 15.35 39.11
C LEU A 63 -11.71 14.03 39.90
N SER A 64 -12.49 13.94 40.98
CA SER A 64 -12.66 12.69 41.72
C SER A 64 -13.27 11.60 40.83
N ALA A 65 -13.07 10.33 41.19
CA ALA A 65 -13.64 9.22 40.43
C ALA A 65 -15.18 9.34 40.31
N LYS A 66 -15.83 9.72 41.41
CA LYS A 66 -17.28 9.96 41.48
C LYS A 66 -17.73 11.05 40.51
N ASP A 67 -17.00 12.17 40.46
CA ASP A 67 -17.34 13.29 39.58
C ASP A 67 -17.12 12.95 38.12
N LYS A 68 -16.02 12.26 37.79
CA LYS A 68 -15.76 11.77 36.43
C LYS A 68 -16.91 10.90 35.92
N LEU A 69 -17.38 9.98 36.75
CA LEU A 69 -18.50 9.09 36.42
C LEU A 69 -19.81 9.86 36.25
N ALA A 70 -20.10 10.82 37.13
CA ALA A 70 -21.29 11.65 37.02
C ALA A 70 -21.31 12.45 35.71
N HIS A 71 -20.16 12.96 35.27
CA HIS A 71 -20.03 13.67 34.00
C HIS A 71 -20.15 12.75 32.79
N LEU A 72 -19.53 11.56 32.81
CA LEU A 72 -19.70 10.55 31.76
C LEU A 72 -21.16 10.12 31.63
N ALA A 73 -21.87 9.95 32.75
CA ALA A 73 -23.29 9.64 32.80
C ALA A 73 -24.15 10.76 32.18
N ARG A 74 -23.95 12.01 32.61
CA ARG A 74 -24.66 13.19 32.06
C ARG A 74 -24.40 13.39 30.57
N ALA A 75 -23.20 13.07 30.12
CA ALA A 75 -22.81 13.10 28.72
C ALA A 75 -23.30 11.86 27.93
N ASN A 76 -23.92 10.88 28.60
CA ASN A 76 -24.37 9.61 28.04
C ASN A 76 -23.25 8.93 27.23
N ILE A 77 -22.07 8.83 27.85
CA ILE A 77 -20.86 8.25 27.26
C ILE A 77 -20.77 6.78 27.63
N ARG A 78 -20.52 5.93 26.64
CA ARG A 78 -20.30 4.50 26.88
C ARG A 78 -18.89 4.28 27.41
N ILE A 79 -18.81 3.65 28.57
CA ILE A 79 -17.55 3.22 29.16
C ILE A 79 -17.30 1.76 28.79
N ILE A 80 -16.06 1.43 28.44
CA ILE A 80 -15.62 0.07 28.17
C ILE A 80 -14.60 -0.38 29.21
N ARG A 81 -14.71 -1.63 29.65
CA ARG A 81 -13.76 -2.29 30.55
C ARG A 81 -12.65 -2.93 29.71
N TYR A 82 -11.39 -2.63 30.04
CA TYR A 82 -10.20 -3.13 29.37
C TYR A 82 -9.44 -4.11 30.25
N PHE A 83 -9.26 -5.34 29.77
CA PHE A 83 -8.76 -6.45 30.58
C PHE A 83 -7.24 -6.52 30.60
N SER A 84 -6.67 -6.69 31.80
CA SER A 84 -5.26 -7.06 31.93
C SER A 84 -5.03 -8.52 31.49
N ALA A 85 -3.78 -8.90 31.19
CA ALA A 85 -3.49 -10.25 30.70
C ALA A 85 -3.77 -11.30 31.78
N ALA A 86 -3.59 -10.92 33.05
CA ALA A 86 -3.95 -11.74 34.20
C ALA A 86 -5.47 -11.88 34.32
N ASN A 87 -6.22 -10.78 34.23
CA ASN A 87 -7.67 -10.81 34.39
C ASN A 87 -8.38 -11.53 33.23
N LEU A 88 -7.83 -11.41 32.02
CA LEU A 88 -8.36 -12.08 30.82
C LEU A 88 -8.35 -13.62 30.96
N GLN A 89 -7.41 -14.19 31.72
CA GLN A 89 -7.34 -15.64 31.95
C GLN A 89 -8.59 -16.19 32.65
N HIS A 90 -9.26 -15.40 33.49
CA HIS A 90 -10.51 -15.81 34.16
C HIS A 90 -11.69 -15.97 33.17
N HIS A 91 -11.58 -15.34 32.00
CA HIS A 91 -12.55 -15.42 30.91
C HIS A 91 -12.15 -16.42 29.82
N GLU A 92 -11.01 -17.10 29.97
CA GLU A 92 -10.61 -18.16 29.06
C GLU A 92 -11.59 -19.33 29.17
N LEU A 93 -12.09 -19.77 28.03
CA LEU A 93 -12.83 -21.02 27.92
C LEU A 93 -11.81 -22.14 27.74
N ASP A 94 -11.58 -22.92 28.81
CA ASP A 94 -10.82 -24.16 28.74
C ASP A 94 -11.77 -25.34 28.55
N ILE A 95 -11.94 -25.70 27.30
CA ILE A 95 -12.97 -26.67 26.91
C ILE A 95 -12.64 -28.08 27.37
N ARG A 96 -11.37 -28.37 27.68
CA ARG A 96 -10.99 -29.69 28.21
C ARG A 96 -11.59 -29.94 29.60
N GLN A 97 -11.93 -28.86 30.31
CA GLN A 97 -12.55 -28.91 31.64
C GLN A 97 -14.05 -28.54 31.59
N SER A 98 -14.55 -28.05 30.46
CA SER A 98 -15.97 -27.74 30.26
C SER A 98 -16.77 -28.97 29.81
N SER A 99 -17.88 -29.28 30.47
CA SER A 99 -18.85 -30.27 29.99
C SER A 99 -19.98 -29.59 29.21
N PHE A 100 -20.17 -29.95 27.95
CA PHE A 100 -21.42 -29.66 27.23
C PHE A 100 -22.50 -30.62 27.77
N THR A 101 -23.32 -30.15 28.70
CA THR A 101 -24.38 -30.98 29.29
C THR A 101 -25.67 -30.90 28.47
N ALA A 102 -26.54 -31.90 28.63
CA ALA A 102 -27.87 -31.95 28.00
C ALA A 102 -28.75 -30.74 28.33
N ASP A 103 -28.47 -30.04 29.43
CA ASP A 103 -29.19 -28.84 29.88
C ASP A 103 -28.69 -27.53 29.25
N GLY A 104 -27.71 -27.60 28.34
CA GLY A 104 -27.26 -26.44 27.56
C GLY A 104 -26.45 -25.44 28.37
N ASN A 105 -25.56 -25.93 29.25
CA ASN A 105 -24.61 -25.08 30.01
C ASN A 105 -23.16 -25.29 29.55
N ILE A 106 -22.40 -24.20 29.40
CA ILE A 106 -20.94 -24.20 29.22
C ILE A 106 -20.33 -23.46 30.41
N VAL A 107 -19.27 -24.01 31.00
CA VAL A 107 -18.57 -23.43 32.16
C VAL A 107 -17.13 -23.07 31.76
N SER A 108 -16.74 -21.80 31.90
CA SER A 108 -15.36 -21.35 31.64
C SER A 108 -14.42 -21.62 32.83
N ASN A 109 -13.11 -21.40 32.66
CA ASN A 109 -12.07 -21.60 33.69
C ASN A 109 -12.14 -20.61 34.89
N GLY A 110 -13.29 -19.97 35.10
CA GLY A 110 -13.58 -19.06 36.21
C GLY A 110 -15.00 -19.23 36.78
N GLY A 111 -15.70 -20.31 36.43
CA GLY A 111 -17.04 -20.61 36.97
C GLY A 111 -18.20 -19.84 36.31
N ASN A 112 -17.95 -19.09 35.22
CA ASN A 112 -19.02 -18.41 34.50
C ASN A 112 -19.89 -19.42 33.73
N LEU A 113 -21.17 -19.48 34.10
CA LEU A 113 -22.16 -20.40 33.55
C LEU A 113 -22.94 -19.75 32.41
N LEU A 114 -22.83 -20.29 31.19
CA LEU A 114 -23.62 -19.85 30.04
C LEU A 114 -25.02 -20.47 30.11
N LYS A 115 -26.07 -19.68 30.38
CA LYS A 115 -27.46 -20.17 30.47
C LYS A 115 -28.32 -19.76 29.27
N LYS A 116 -29.32 -20.59 28.97
CA LYS A 116 -30.36 -20.50 27.92
C LYS A 116 -31.23 -19.22 27.93
N ALA A 117 -31.18 -18.38 28.98
CA ALA A 117 -32.09 -17.24 29.14
C ALA A 117 -31.55 -15.90 28.59
N GLY A 118 -31.30 -15.82 27.27
CA GLY A 118 -31.32 -14.55 26.54
C GLY A 118 -30.10 -13.62 26.61
N HIS A 119 -28.91 -14.13 26.96
CA HIS A 119 -27.68 -13.34 26.85
C HIS A 119 -26.73 -13.96 25.83
N GLN A 120 -26.59 -13.29 24.67
CA GLN A 120 -25.56 -13.61 23.68
C GLN A 120 -24.19 -13.43 24.34
N ASN A 121 -23.44 -14.53 24.47
CA ASN A 121 -22.09 -14.47 25.03
C ASN A 121 -21.15 -14.18 23.90
N CYS A 122 -20.48 -13.03 23.94
CA CYS A 122 -19.47 -12.76 22.95
C CYS A 122 -18.28 -13.68 23.17
N VAL A 123 -17.78 -14.22 22.06
CA VAL A 123 -16.58 -15.01 22.02
C VAL A 123 -15.54 -14.36 21.13
N ALA A 124 -14.30 -14.40 21.58
CA ALA A 124 -13.16 -13.90 20.84
C ALA A 124 -12.07 -14.97 20.76
N LEU A 125 -11.46 -15.10 19.58
CA LEU A 125 -10.24 -15.89 19.40
C LEU A 125 -9.04 -14.96 19.51
N TYR A 126 -8.16 -15.20 20.48
CA TYR A 126 -6.94 -14.41 20.66
C TYR A 126 -5.79 -15.33 21.10
N GLN A 127 -4.63 -15.19 20.45
CA GLN A 127 -3.44 -16.02 20.71
C GLN A 127 -3.70 -17.53 20.77
N GLY A 128 -4.63 -18.04 19.94
CA GLY A 128 -4.99 -19.46 19.90
C GLY A 128 -5.87 -19.95 21.06
N LYS A 129 -6.36 -19.04 21.90
CA LYS A 129 -7.26 -19.29 23.03
C LYS A 129 -8.61 -18.63 22.79
N ILE A 130 -9.65 -19.21 23.37
CA ILE A 130 -11.02 -18.74 23.25
C ILE A 130 -11.41 -18.05 24.55
N TYR A 131 -11.94 -16.84 24.43
CA TYR A 131 -12.37 -16.05 25.56
C TYR A 131 -13.86 -15.78 25.45
N ILE A 132 -14.59 -15.93 26.55
CA ILE A 132 -16.05 -15.75 26.60
C ILE A 132 -16.40 -14.74 27.69
N HIS A 133 -17.18 -13.73 27.31
CA HIS A 133 -17.72 -12.78 28.28
C HIS A 133 -19.26 -12.78 28.24
N PRO A 134 -19.93 -12.97 29.40
CA PRO A 134 -21.36 -13.25 29.44
C PRO A 134 -22.28 -12.09 29.02
N LYS A 135 -21.73 -10.88 28.86
CA LYS A 135 -22.44 -9.70 28.38
C LYS A 135 -21.51 -8.80 27.58
N VAL A 136 -21.65 -8.82 26.25
CA VAL A 136 -21.03 -7.86 25.33
C VAL A 136 -22.12 -7.21 24.48
N ARG A 137 -23.00 -6.54 25.21
CA ARG A 137 -23.61 -5.27 24.77
C ARG A 137 -23.34 -4.33 25.95
N SER A 138 -23.18 -3.03 25.71
CA SER A 138 -23.15 -2.03 26.78
C SER A 138 -24.38 -2.20 27.69
N VAL A 139 -24.23 -2.92 28.80
CA VAL A 139 -25.30 -3.34 29.70
C VAL A 139 -24.73 -3.30 31.12
N PRO A 140 -25.50 -2.85 32.14
CA PRO A 140 -25.01 -2.28 33.39
C PRO A 140 -24.03 -3.16 34.18
N GLY A 141 -22.86 -2.61 34.53
CA GLY A 141 -22.03 -3.08 35.64
C GLY A 141 -22.14 -2.14 36.84
N CYS A 142 -22.00 -2.67 38.06
CA CYS A 142 -21.86 -1.86 39.28
C CYS A 142 -20.39 -1.43 39.43
N LEU A 143 -20.17 -0.20 39.87
CA LEU A 143 -18.86 0.26 40.33
C LEU A 143 -18.86 0.14 41.85
N ASP A 144 -18.21 -0.88 42.40
CA ASP A 144 -17.94 -0.93 43.83
C ASP A 144 -16.80 0.03 44.13
N ALA A 145 -17.12 1.32 44.22
CA ALA A 145 -16.34 2.20 45.04
C ALA A 145 -16.63 1.78 46.49
N ALA A 146 -15.61 1.32 47.21
CA ALA A 146 -15.67 1.20 48.65
C ALA A 146 -16.23 2.54 49.20
N ASP A 147 -17.33 2.45 49.95
CA ASP A 147 -18.06 3.56 50.61
C ASP A 147 -19.16 4.33 49.84
N SER A 148 -20.04 3.68 49.09
CA SER A 148 -21.40 4.25 48.95
C SER A 148 -22.51 3.22 48.75
N ALA A 149 -23.28 3.01 49.81
CA ALA A 149 -24.45 2.14 49.86
C ALA A 149 -25.70 2.66 49.11
N GLU A 150 -25.60 3.68 48.25
CA GLU A 150 -26.78 4.35 47.66
C GLU A 150 -26.67 4.77 46.19
N SER A 151 -25.76 4.21 45.37
CA SER A 151 -25.79 4.47 43.92
C SER A 151 -26.34 3.28 43.14
N GLU A 152 -27.66 3.16 43.07
CA GLU A 152 -28.38 2.36 42.06
C GLU A 152 -28.23 2.93 40.63
N GLN A 153 -27.11 3.57 40.27
CA GLN A 153 -26.81 3.87 38.87
C GLN A 153 -26.26 2.63 38.17
N LYS A 154 -27.11 1.62 38.04
CA LYS A 154 -26.94 0.51 37.09
C LYS A 154 -26.89 1.13 35.68
N GLY A 155 -25.73 1.27 35.02
CA GLY A 155 -25.84 1.68 33.62
C GLY A 155 -24.67 1.92 32.67
N ILE A 156 -23.38 1.87 33.04
CA ILE A 156 -22.40 2.62 32.21
C ILE A 156 -21.26 1.78 31.61
N ILE A 157 -20.95 0.60 32.16
CA ILE A 157 -19.75 -0.17 31.76
C ILE A 157 -20.12 -1.36 30.87
N GLY A 158 -19.62 -1.37 29.64
CA GLY A 158 -19.67 -2.51 28.71
C GLY A 158 -18.29 -3.14 28.46
N VAL A 159 -18.25 -4.18 27.65
CA VAL A 159 -17.01 -4.85 27.20
C VAL A 159 -17.05 -4.93 25.67
N SER A 160 -15.95 -4.61 24.98
CA SER A 160 -15.79 -4.76 23.53
C SER A 160 -14.77 -5.87 23.22
N HIS A 161 -14.76 -6.37 21.98
CA HIS A 161 -13.82 -7.43 21.58
C HIS A 161 -12.37 -6.96 21.62
N SER A 162 -12.15 -5.69 21.23
CA SER A 162 -10.84 -5.05 21.35
C SER A 162 -10.41 -4.97 22.81
N SER A 163 -11.32 -4.69 23.74
CA SER A 163 -10.99 -4.56 25.16
C SER A 163 -10.70 -5.90 25.84
N LEU A 164 -11.31 -7.00 25.37
CA LEU A 164 -10.90 -8.37 25.73
C LEU A 164 -9.50 -8.70 25.21
N CYS A 165 -9.17 -8.29 23.99
CA CYS A 165 -7.91 -8.66 23.32
C CYS A 165 -6.82 -7.59 23.47
N GLN A 166 -6.97 -6.70 24.44
CA GLN A 166 -6.00 -5.64 24.73
C GLN A 166 -5.70 -4.72 23.54
N GLY A 167 -6.66 -4.46 22.64
CA GLY A 167 -6.44 -3.66 21.43
C GLY A 167 -5.58 -4.38 20.37
N SER A 168 -5.36 -5.68 20.52
CA SER A 168 -4.75 -6.51 19.48
C SER A 168 -5.79 -6.98 18.46
N ASP A 169 -5.33 -7.31 17.26
CA ASP A 169 -6.19 -7.85 16.22
C ASP A 169 -6.82 -9.18 16.68
N VAL A 170 -8.13 -9.31 16.46
CA VAL A 170 -8.91 -10.49 16.84
C VAL A 170 -9.24 -11.29 15.58
N PRO A 171 -8.62 -12.47 15.37
CA PRO A 171 -8.91 -13.33 14.23
C PRO A 171 -10.39 -13.67 14.05
N PHE A 172 -11.14 -13.79 15.15
CA PHE A 172 -12.58 -14.05 15.14
C PHE A 172 -13.27 -13.43 16.37
N ALA A 173 -14.42 -12.80 16.14
CA ALA A 173 -15.36 -12.36 17.17
C ALA A 173 -16.78 -12.72 16.75
N GLY A 174 -17.54 -13.32 17.67
CA GLY A 174 -18.86 -13.87 17.40
C GLY A 174 -19.66 -14.07 18.69
N SER A 175 -20.74 -14.85 18.62
CA SER A 175 -21.56 -15.17 19.78
C SER A 175 -21.77 -16.67 19.95
N PHE A 176 -21.85 -17.15 21.19
CA PHE A 176 -22.46 -18.45 21.53
C PHE A 176 -23.87 -18.25 22.05
N ILE A 177 -24.81 -18.99 21.46
CA ILE A 177 -26.23 -18.97 21.82
C ILE A 177 -26.70 -20.41 21.96
N HIS A 178 -27.54 -20.69 22.95
CA HIS A 178 -28.23 -21.98 23.02
C HIS A 178 -29.66 -21.81 22.50
N ASP A 179 -30.01 -22.57 21.48
CA ASP A 179 -31.32 -22.60 20.84
C ASP A 179 -32.02 -23.94 21.12
N GLU A 180 -33.34 -23.90 21.30
CA GLU A 180 -34.13 -25.11 21.62
C GLU A 180 -34.16 -26.13 20.49
N LYS A 181 -34.10 -25.66 19.25
CA LYS A 181 -34.19 -26.49 18.04
C LYS A 181 -32.82 -26.91 17.52
N TYR A 182 -31.83 -26.02 17.60
CA TYR A 182 -30.52 -26.22 16.98
C TYR A 182 -29.37 -26.44 17.98
N GLY A 183 -29.66 -26.47 19.28
CA GLY A 183 -28.66 -26.65 20.33
C GLY A 183 -27.71 -25.46 20.44
N TRP A 184 -26.43 -25.71 20.66
CA TRP A 184 -25.42 -24.66 20.72
C TRP A 184 -25.10 -24.09 19.34
N ILE A 185 -25.38 -22.81 19.16
CA ILE A 185 -25.13 -22.03 17.96
C ILE A 185 -23.91 -21.12 18.16
N ILE A 186 -23.01 -21.15 17.18
CA ILE A 186 -21.95 -20.16 16.97
C ILE A 186 -22.40 -19.20 15.88
N GLU A 187 -22.47 -17.92 16.19
CA GLU A 187 -22.81 -16.87 15.22
C GLU A 187 -21.58 -16.03 14.86
N ASN A 188 -21.45 -15.64 13.59
CA ASN A 188 -20.40 -14.71 13.12
C ASN A 188 -20.72 -13.23 13.41
N THR A 189 -21.58 -12.96 14.38
CA THR A 189 -21.97 -11.60 14.76
C THR A 189 -22.03 -11.47 16.27
N THR A 190 -21.73 -10.28 16.75
CA THR A 190 -21.85 -9.90 18.16
C THR A 190 -22.93 -8.86 18.39
N GLY A 191 -23.81 -8.68 17.38
CA GLY A 191 -24.81 -7.62 17.38
C GLY A 191 -24.25 -6.21 17.25
N HIS A 192 -22.98 -6.02 16.90
CA HIS A 192 -22.40 -4.70 16.53
C HIS A 192 -21.17 -4.83 15.62
N TYR A 193 -20.67 -6.05 15.48
CA TYR A 193 -19.60 -6.43 14.59
C TYR A 193 -19.97 -7.75 13.92
N SER A 194 -19.83 -7.82 12.60
CA SER A 194 -20.06 -9.04 11.82
C SER A 194 -18.72 -9.50 11.24
N THR A 195 -18.25 -10.66 11.69
CA THR A 195 -17.06 -11.30 11.14
C THR A 195 -17.40 -12.03 9.86
N ARG A 196 -16.44 -12.12 8.95
CA ARG A 196 -16.63 -12.85 7.69
C ARG A 196 -16.69 -14.34 7.97
N ALA A 197 -17.46 -15.08 7.17
CA ALA A 197 -17.65 -16.51 7.33
C ALA A 197 -16.33 -17.33 7.34
N TYR A 198 -15.26 -16.86 6.67
CA TYR A 198 -13.98 -17.57 6.70
C TYR A 198 -13.28 -17.46 8.07
N GLN A 199 -13.56 -16.44 8.88
CA GLN A 199 -12.96 -16.26 10.20
C GLN A 199 -13.51 -17.29 11.20
N LEU A 200 -14.73 -17.79 10.99
CA LEU A 200 -15.28 -18.93 11.73
C LEU A 200 -14.43 -20.19 11.56
N ILE A 201 -13.74 -20.36 10.43
CA ILE A 201 -12.93 -21.57 10.17
C ILE A 201 -11.82 -21.70 11.21
N LEU A 202 -11.07 -20.62 11.45
CA LEU A 202 -10.00 -20.60 12.45
C LEU A 202 -10.53 -20.88 13.85
N PHE A 203 -11.71 -20.35 14.15
CA PHE A 203 -12.37 -20.58 15.42
C PHE A 203 -12.75 -22.05 15.62
N LEU A 204 -13.41 -22.65 14.63
CA LEU A 204 -13.80 -24.06 14.65
C LEU A 204 -12.58 -25.01 14.69
N GLU A 205 -11.49 -24.66 14.00
CA GLU A 205 -10.23 -25.42 14.06
C GLU A 205 -9.62 -25.42 15.47
N VAL A 206 -9.71 -24.31 16.19
CA VAL A 206 -9.23 -24.21 17.59
C VAL A 206 -10.12 -25.01 18.53
N LEU A 207 -11.45 -24.92 18.38
CA LEU A 207 -12.41 -25.75 19.14
C LEU A 207 -12.11 -27.25 18.95
N ALA A 208 -11.95 -27.70 17.71
CA ALA A 208 -11.63 -29.09 17.40
C ALA A 208 -10.28 -29.52 18.02
N LYS A 209 -9.25 -28.68 17.95
CA LYS A 209 -7.94 -28.94 18.59
C LYS A 209 -8.01 -29.01 20.11
N GLN A 210 -8.97 -28.33 20.72
CA GLN A 210 -9.24 -28.40 22.15
C GLN A 210 -10.10 -29.62 22.55
N GLY A 211 -10.52 -30.45 21.59
CA GLY A 211 -11.26 -31.68 21.83
C GLY A 211 -12.78 -31.55 21.73
N VAL A 212 -13.29 -30.43 21.20
CA VAL A 212 -14.74 -30.24 21.02
C VAL A 212 -15.27 -31.10 19.90
N ASP A 213 -16.33 -31.84 20.18
CA ASP A 213 -17.13 -32.47 19.15
C ASP A 213 -17.97 -31.41 18.43
N LEU A 214 -17.50 -30.99 17.26
CA LEU A 214 -18.16 -29.99 16.42
C LEU A 214 -19.51 -30.48 15.86
N SER A 215 -19.80 -31.79 15.91
CA SER A 215 -21.10 -32.31 15.47
C SER A 215 -22.24 -31.89 16.40
N LEU A 216 -21.92 -31.50 17.64
CA LEU A 216 -22.87 -31.00 18.62
C LEU A 216 -23.15 -29.51 18.51
N LEU A 217 -22.49 -28.82 17.57
CA LEU A 217 -22.59 -27.38 17.38
C LEU A 217 -23.25 -27.06 16.03
N THR A 218 -23.96 -25.94 16.01
CA THR A 218 -24.54 -25.33 14.81
C THR A 218 -23.83 -24.01 14.54
N VAL A 219 -23.49 -23.72 13.29
CA VAL A 219 -23.03 -22.41 12.84
C VAL A 219 -24.23 -21.68 12.24
N LYS A 220 -24.52 -20.48 12.74
CA LYS A 220 -25.45 -19.55 12.09
C LYS A 220 -24.66 -18.42 11.44
N THR A 221 -24.66 -18.37 10.11
CA THR A 221 -24.04 -17.27 9.37
C THR A 221 -25.09 -16.23 8.99
N TRP A 222 -24.77 -14.97 9.29
CA TRP A 222 -25.56 -13.81 8.91
C TRP A 222 -24.96 -13.21 7.63
N ILE A 223 -25.75 -13.15 6.56
CA ILE A 223 -25.36 -12.65 5.24
C ILE A 223 -26.21 -11.41 4.95
N PRO A 224 -25.63 -10.20 4.88
CA PRO A 224 -26.42 -8.99 4.64
C PRO A 224 -27.00 -9.02 3.21
N HIS A 225 -28.25 -8.58 3.05
CA HIS A 225 -28.90 -8.51 1.72
C HIS A 225 -28.15 -7.57 0.76
N GLU A 226 -27.50 -6.52 1.28
CA GLU A 226 -26.64 -5.61 0.50
C GLU A 226 -25.27 -5.40 1.17
N PRO A 227 -24.15 -5.50 0.44
CA PRO A 227 -22.81 -5.25 0.97
C PRO A 227 -22.54 -3.73 1.13
N LYS A 228 -23.13 -3.09 2.15
CA LYS A 228 -22.91 -1.66 2.44
C LYS A 228 -21.63 -1.41 3.25
N ARG A 229 -21.01 -0.23 3.05
CA ARG A 229 -19.80 0.25 3.78
C ARG A 229 -19.98 0.41 5.30
N ARG A 230 -21.22 0.44 5.78
CA ARG A 230 -21.60 0.34 7.19
C ARG A 230 -22.70 -0.71 7.31
N PRO A 231 -22.68 -1.58 8.33
CA PRO A 231 -23.76 -2.54 8.51
C PRO A 231 -25.08 -1.76 8.68
N PRO A 232 -26.17 -2.18 8.01
CA PRO A 232 -27.50 -1.67 8.30
C PRO A 232 -27.86 -1.99 9.76
N SER A 233 -29.00 -1.46 10.22
CA SER A 233 -29.58 -1.75 11.53
C SER A 233 -29.48 -3.23 11.92
N LEU A 234 -29.45 -3.49 13.23
CA LEU A 234 -29.28 -4.83 13.80
C LEU A 234 -30.55 -5.68 13.74
N HIS A 235 -31.39 -5.47 12.73
CA HIS A 235 -32.63 -6.23 12.57
C HIS A 235 -32.35 -7.46 11.72
N GLU A 236 -32.84 -8.62 12.18
CA GLU A 236 -32.68 -9.88 11.46
C GLU A 236 -33.32 -9.88 10.07
N ALA A 237 -34.28 -8.98 9.85
CA ALA A 237 -34.86 -8.70 8.53
C ALA A 237 -33.88 -8.10 7.51
N ASP A 238 -32.70 -7.63 7.93
CA ASP A 238 -31.68 -7.07 7.03
C ASP A 238 -30.67 -8.14 6.54
N TYR A 239 -30.84 -9.40 6.95
CA TYR A 239 -29.89 -10.49 6.71
C TYR A 239 -30.57 -11.80 6.32
N ASP A 240 -29.98 -12.50 5.36
CA ASP A 240 -30.20 -13.92 5.18
C ASP A 240 -29.45 -14.69 6.26
N THR A 241 -30.16 -15.56 6.99
CA THR A 241 -29.55 -16.43 8.01
C THR A 241 -29.49 -17.87 7.51
N HIS A 242 -28.32 -18.48 7.65
CA HIS A 242 -28.10 -19.88 7.30
C HIS A 242 -27.59 -20.63 8.51
N TYR A 243 -28.25 -21.75 8.84
CA TYR A 243 -27.86 -22.68 9.89
C TYR A 243 -27.22 -23.92 9.26
N GLU A 244 -26.04 -24.30 9.72
CA GLU A 244 -25.33 -25.49 9.26
C GLU A 244 -24.66 -26.16 10.45
N ASN A 245 -24.61 -27.49 10.49
CA ASN A 245 -23.81 -28.20 11.49
C ASN A 245 -22.33 -27.75 11.43
N ALA A 246 -21.68 -27.50 12.57
CA ALA A 246 -20.34 -26.93 12.59
C ALA A 246 -19.27 -27.87 12.02
N ALA A 247 -19.41 -29.19 12.23
CA ALA A 247 -18.52 -30.17 11.62
C ALA A 247 -18.70 -30.20 10.08
N ALA A 248 -19.95 -30.15 9.61
CA ALA A 248 -20.25 -30.07 8.18
C ALA A 248 -19.74 -28.77 7.55
N PHE A 249 -19.96 -27.62 8.21
CA PHE A 249 -19.45 -26.32 7.80
C PHE A 249 -17.93 -26.35 7.70
N LEU A 250 -17.24 -26.85 8.74
CA LEU A 250 -15.79 -26.96 8.73
C LEU A 250 -15.28 -27.90 7.65
N ALA A 251 -15.91 -29.07 7.46
CA ALA A 251 -15.54 -30.01 6.40
C ALA A 251 -15.76 -29.44 5.00
N ARG A 252 -16.88 -28.74 4.77
CA ARG A 252 -17.18 -28.02 3.52
C ARG A 252 -16.19 -26.89 3.30
N ALA A 253 -15.92 -26.09 4.32
CA ALA A 253 -14.94 -25.00 4.27
C ALA A 253 -13.51 -25.53 4.06
N GLN A 254 -13.14 -26.66 4.66
CA GLN A 254 -11.85 -27.32 4.47
C GLN A 254 -11.76 -28.02 3.11
N LYS A 255 -12.87 -28.54 2.57
CA LYS A 255 -12.94 -29.09 1.20
C LYS A 255 -12.85 -27.96 0.19
N SER A 256 -13.52 -26.83 0.41
CA SER A 256 -13.37 -25.61 -0.38
C SER A 256 -11.97 -25.02 -0.21
N LYS A 257 -11.38 -25.04 1.00
CA LYS A 257 -9.99 -24.63 1.28
C LYS A 257 -9.00 -25.59 0.66
N LYS A 258 -9.25 -26.90 0.58
CA LYS A 258 -8.42 -27.90 -0.12
C LYS A 258 -8.60 -27.82 -1.63
N SER A 259 -9.80 -27.55 -2.15
CA SER A 259 -10.04 -27.30 -3.57
C SER A 259 -9.41 -25.97 -3.99
N LEU A 260 -9.53 -24.95 -3.15
CA LEU A 260 -8.82 -23.70 -3.27
C LEU A 260 -7.33 -23.95 -3.12
N ASP A 261 -6.78 -24.64 -2.13
CA ASP A 261 -5.34 -24.89 -1.92
C ASP A 261 -4.75 -25.87 -2.96
N LYS A 262 -5.56 -26.75 -3.57
CA LYS A 262 -5.20 -27.57 -4.75
C LYS A 262 -5.20 -26.72 -6.03
N ILE A 263 -5.90 -25.59 -6.03
CA ILE A 263 -5.78 -24.47 -7.00
C ILE A 263 -4.73 -23.43 -6.53
N MET A 264 -4.42 -23.37 -5.22
CA MET A 264 -3.82 -22.24 -4.49
C MET A 264 -2.65 -22.68 -3.59
N PHE A 265 -1.79 -23.53 -4.12
CA PHE A 265 -0.51 -23.81 -3.47
C PHE A 265 0.45 -22.65 -3.70
N THR A 266 0.21 -21.46 -3.14
CA THR A 266 1.24 -20.40 -3.10
C THR A 266 0.91 -19.34 -2.07
N ASN A 267 1.99 -18.76 -1.53
CA ASN A 267 2.13 -17.57 -0.70
C ASN A 267 0.95 -16.58 -0.76
N SER A 268 0.60 -15.93 0.36
CA SER A 268 -0.53 -14.95 0.44
C SER A 268 -0.45 -13.90 -0.68
N ARG A 269 0.78 -13.47 -1.02
CA ARG A 269 1.07 -12.57 -2.15
C ARG A 269 0.66 -13.14 -3.50
N VAL A 270 0.96 -14.40 -3.81
CA VAL A 270 0.56 -15.00 -5.10
C VAL A 270 -0.96 -15.13 -5.20
N LYS A 271 -1.67 -15.50 -4.11
CA LYS A 271 -3.14 -15.51 -4.12
C LYS A 271 -3.68 -14.13 -4.47
N SER A 272 -3.08 -13.11 -3.88
CA SER A 272 -3.38 -11.71 -4.11
C SER A 272 -3.13 -11.28 -5.56
N CYS A 273 -1.97 -11.65 -6.12
CA CYS A 273 -1.62 -11.39 -7.52
C CYS A 273 -2.53 -12.11 -8.51
N VAL A 274 -2.91 -13.37 -8.25
CA VAL A 274 -3.83 -14.14 -9.10
C VAL A 274 -5.22 -13.50 -9.11
N ALA A 275 -5.69 -13.01 -7.97
CA ALA A 275 -6.95 -12.26 -7.91
C ALA A 275 -6.87 -10.94 -8.69
N ALA A 276 -5.74 -10.23 -8.59
CA ALA A 276 -5.51 -8.99 -9.34
C ALA A 276 -5.43 -9.22 -10.87
N LEU A 277 -4.90 -10.37 -11.31
CA LEU A 277 -4.90 -10.76 -12.72
C LEU A 277 -6.31 -10.92 -13.31
N GLN A 278 -7.36 -11.04 -12.48
CA GLN A 278 -8.74 -11.08 -12.95
C GLN A 278 -9.32 -9.69 -13.25
N SER A 279 -8.56 -8.62 -13.03
CA SER A 279 -9.01 -7.26 -13.31
C SER A 279 -9.44 -7.11 -14.78
N PRO A 280 -10.63 -6.55 -15.06
CA PRO A 280 -11.02 -6.22 -16.43
C PRO A 280 -10.26 -5.02 -17.00
N ALA A 281 -9.52 -4.30 -16.14
CA ALA A 281 -8.66 -3.19 -16.53
C ALA A 281 -7.18 -3.61 -16.60
N LEU A 282 -6.88 -4.92 -16.57
CA LEU A 282 -5.52 -5.45 -16.61
C LEU A 282 -4.82 -5.04 -17.91
N ASP A 283 -3.66 -4.39 -17.79
CA ASP A 283 -2.77 -4.06 -18.91
C ASP A 283 -1.48 -4.91 -18.90
N SER A 284 -0.62 -4.71 -19.90
CA SER A 284 0.68 -5.40 -20.02
C SER A 284 1.62 -5.11 -18.85
N SER A 285 1.56 -3.91 -18.28
CA SER A 285 2.41 -3.52 -17.16
C SER A 285 2.03 -4.27 -15.90
N ASP A 286 0.74 -4.23 -15.55
CA ASP A 286 0.16 -5.00 -14.45
C ASP A 286 0.42 -6.50 -14.64
N TYR A 287 0.19 -7.02 -15.85
CA TYR A 287 0.46 -8.42 -16.17
C TYR A 287 1.92 -8.80 -15.90
N ILE A 288 2.89 -8.03 -16.43
CA ILE A 288 4.31 -8.32 -16.24
C ILE A 288 4.67 -8.26 -14.76
N LEU A 289 4.25 -7.23 -14.03
CA LEU A 289 4.55 -7.06 -12.60
C LEU A 289 3.99 -8.21 -11.75
N LEU A 290 2.70 -8.52 -11.94
CA LEU A 290 2.00 -9.56 -11.19
C LEU A 290 2.54 -10.95 -11.51
N VAL A 291 2.66 -11.30 -12.78
CA VAL A 291 3.13 -12.63 -13.18
C VAL A 291 4.60 -12.84 -12.83
N THR A 292 5.44 -11.81 -12.95
CA THR A 292 6.83 -11.90 -12.49
C THR A 292 6.90 -12.14 -10.99
N SER A 293 6.04 -11.49 -10.19
CA SER A 293 5.95 -11.76 -8.75
C SER A 293 5.56 -13.21 -8.46
N ILE A 294 4.59 -13.75 -9.21
CA ILE A 294 4.18 -15.16 -9.10
C ILE A 294 5.34 -16.10 -9.47
N LEU A 295 6.04 -15.83 -10.57
CA LEU A 295 7.16 -16.65 -11.04
C LEU A 295 8.35 -16.57 -10.08
N ALA A 296 8.65 -15.39 -9.53
CA ALA A 296 9.77 -15.18 -8.63
C ALA A 296 9.59 -15.89 -7.28
N GLU A 297 8.35 -15.97 -6.77
CA GLU A 297 7.99 -16.79 -5.61
C GLU A 297 8.18 -18.30 -5.85
N ARG A 298 8.11 -18.74 -7.12
CA ARG A 298 8.25 -20.16 -7.51
C ARG A 298 9.68 -20.55 -7.88
N LEU A 299 10.40 -19.64 -8.52
CA LEU A 299 11.73 -19.85 -9.10
C LEU A 299 12.85 -19.23 -8.27
N GLY A 300 12.52 -18.39 -7.29
CA GLY A 300 13.45 -17.54 -6.57
C GLY A 300 13.68 -16.19 -7.27
N ASN A 301 13.69 -15.12 -6.46
CA ASN A 301 13.90 -13.74 -6.93
C ASN A 301 15.24 -13.51 -7.66
N GLN A 302 16.23 -14.38 -7.43
CA GLN A 302 17.57 -14.32 -8.01
C GLN A 302 17.74 -15.18 -9.27
N CYS A 303 16.66 -15.78 -9.78
CA CYS A 303 16.71 -16.49 -11.04
C CYS A 303 17.05 -15.52 -12.18
N GLU A 304 18.00 -15.90 -13.04
CA GLU A 304 18.46 -15.08 -14.18
C GLU A 304 17.29 -14.63 -15.08
N HIS A 305 16.33 -15.53 -15.32
CA HIS A 305 15.15 -15.22 -16.10
C HIS A 305 14.26 -14.14 -15.44
N ILE A 306 14.16 -14.12 -14.11
CA ILE A 306 13.41 -13.09 -13.38
C ILE A 306 14.12 -11.74 -13.51
N ARG A 307 15.45 -11.71 -13.38
CA ARG A 307 16.24 -10.48 -13.61
C ARG A 307 16.07 -9.97 -15.04
N ALA A 308 16.10 -10.88 -16.02
CA ALA A 308 15.87 -10.54 -17.42
C ALA A 308 14.48 -9.93 -17.64
N ILE A 309 13.41 -10.50 -17.07
CA ILE A 309 12.05 -9.91 -17.16
C ILE A 309 12.02 -8.51 -16.55
N LYS A 310 12.61 -8.33 -15.36
CA LYS A 310 12.68 -7.00 -14.71
C LYS A 310 13.42 -5.99 -15.58
N HIS A 311 14.51 -6.40 -16.25
CA HIS A 311 15.28 -5.53 -17.15
C HIS A 311 14.50 -5.17 -18.42
N LEU A 312 13.81 -6.15 -19.02
CA LEU A 312 12.90 -5.91 -20.14
C LEU A 312 11.76 -4.96 -19.75
N TYR A 313 11.24 -5.08 -18.52
CA TYR A 313 10.24 -4.17 -18.00
C TYR A 313 10.79 -2.75 -17.84
N LEU A 314 11.97 -2.58 -17.24
CA LEU A 314 12.66 -1.28 -17.11
C LEU A 314 12.78 -0.58 -18.48
N THR A 315 13.24 -1.33 -19.48
CA THR A 315 13.47 -0.84 -20.86
C THR A 315 12.20 -0.80 -21.72
N HIS A 316 11.01 -1.02 -21.14
CA HIS A 316 9.71 -1.03 -21.83
C HIS A 316 9.61 -2.06 -22.97
N GLN A 317 10.38 -3.15 -22.92
CA GLN A 317 10.30 -4.24 -23.88
C GLN A 317 9.20 -5.25 -23.47
N TYR A 318 7.95 -4.79 -23.38
CA TYR A 318 6.83 -5.59 -22.88
C TYR A 318 6.55 -6.82 -23.72
N HIS A 319 6.71 -6.73 -25.05
CA HIS A 319 6.54 -7.89 -25.92
C HIS A 319 7.54 -9.00 -25.58
N SER A 320 8.83 -8.66 -25.51
CA SER A 320 9.91 -9.58 -25.14
C SER A 320 9.70 -10.14 -23.73
N ALA A 321 9.28 -9.31 -22.77
CA ALA A 321 8.97 -9.74 -21.41
C ALA A 321 7.83 -10.78 -21.38
N LYS A 322 6.74 -10.54 -22.12
CA LYS A 322 5.59 -11.47 -22.22
C LYS A 322 5.97 -12.79 -22.89
N LEU A 323 6.82 -12.76 -23.93
CA LEU A 323 7.34 -13.98 -24.56
C LEU A 323 8.17 -14.81 -23.58
N LEU A 324 9.05 -14.14 -22.82
CA LEU A 324 9.87 -14.80 -21.81
C LEU A 324 9.02 -15.41 -20.68
N ILE A 325 8.04 -14.66 -20.18
CA ILE A 325 7.04 -15.14 -19.21
C ILE A 325 6.30 -16.36 -19.74
N THR A 326 5.81 -16.31 -20.99
CA THR A 326 5.08 -17.41 -21.63
C THR A 326 5.96 -18.66 -21.75
N SER A 327 7.22 -18.49 -22.14
CA SER A 327 8.19 -19.59 -22.21
C SER A 327 8.38 -20.26 -20.84
N LEU A 328 8.59 -19.48 -19.78
CA LEU A 328 8.73 -19.98 -18.41
C LEU A 328 7.47 -20.68 -17.93
N CYS A 329 6.30 -20.08 -18.15
CA CYS A 329 5.01 -20.67 -17.80
C CYS A 329 4.81 -22.02 -18.49
N ARG A 330 5.10 -22.12 -19.79
CA ARG A 330 5.01 -23.37 -20.57
C ARG A 330 5.94 -24.45 -20.03
N GLN A 331 7.17 -24.10 -19.66
CA GLN A 331 8.10 -25.03 -19.03
C GLN A 331 7.58 -25.53 -17.67
N HIS A 332 6.95 -24.65 -16.88
CA HIS A 332 6.34 -25.03 -15.62
C HIS A 332 5.08 -25.88 -15.76
N VAL A 333 4.17 -25.55 -16.70
CA VAL A 333 2.98 -26.38 -16.99
C VAL A 333 3.39 -27.82 -17.28
N LYS A 334 4.41 -28.02 -18.13
CA LYS A 334 4.95 -29.35 -18.45
C LYS A 334 5.47 -30.09 -17.23
N LYS A 335 6.00 -29.38 -16.23
CA LYS A 335 6.58 -29.97 -15.01
C LYS A 335 5.57 -30.18 -13.88
N THR A 336 4.52 -29.36 -13.78
CA THR A 336 3.63 -29.31 -12.60
C THR A 336 2.15 -29.52 -12.91
N ASN A 337 1.77 -29.59 -14.19
CA ASN A 337 0.38 -29.66 -14.66
C ASN A 337 -0.52 -28.57 -14.04
N SER A 338 0.03 -27.37 -13.86
CA SER A 338 -0.66 -26.27 -13.16
C SER A 338 -1.60 -25.50 -14.09
N LEU A 339 -2.90 -25.53 -13.77
CA LEU A 339 -3.94 -24.72 -14.45
C LEU A 339 -3.66 -23.22 -14.38
N LEU A 340 -3.01 -22.74 -13.31
CA LEU A 340 -2.65 -21.33 -13.13
C LEU A 340 -1.75 -20.82 -14.26
N PHE A 341 -0.72 -21.57 -14.63
CA PHE A 341 0.20 -21.13 -15.68
C PHE A 341 -0.44 -21.20 -17.07
N ALA A 342 -1.40 -22.11 -17.29
CA ALA A 342 -2.22 -22.11 -18.49
C ALA A 342 -3.10 -20.85 -18.58
N GLU A 343 -3.73 -20.46 -17.48
CA GLU A 343 -4.54 -19.24 -17.39
C GLU A 343 -3.72 -17.96 -17.59
N ILE A 344 -2.53 -17.89 -16.99
CA ILE A 344 -1.57 -16.78 -17.18
C ILE A 344 -1.19 -16.63 -18.66
N MET A 345 -0.96 -17.75 -19.38
CA MET A 345 -0.66 -17.71 -20.81
C MET A 345 -1.85 -17.20 -21.62
N ASN A 346 -3.08 -17.68 -21.32
CA ASN A 346 -4.29 -17.23 -22.01
C ASN A 346 -4.58 -15.75 -21.80
N LYS A 347 -4.31 -15.21 -20.59
CA LYS A 347 -4.49 -13.77 -20.33
C LYS A 347 -3.52 -12.90 -21.14
N SER A 348 -2.30 -13.37 -21.40
CA SER A 348 -1.29 -12.59 -22.14
C SER A 348 -1.76 -12.16 -23.54
N SER A 349 -2.61 -12.95 -24.20
CA SER A 349 -3.13 -12.66 -25.53
C SER A 349 -4.33 -11.72 -25.56
N CYS A 350 -4.95 -11.44 -24.41
CA CYS A 350 -6.19 -10.67 -24.30
C CYS A 350 -5.98 -9.29 -23.64
N LEU A 351 -4.73 -8.85 -23.49
CA LEU A 351 -4.41 -7.59 -22.84
C LEU A 351 -4.64 -6.42 -23.80
N HIS A 352 -5.31 -5.38 -23.29
CA HIS A 352 -5.53 -4.13 -24.00
C HIS A 352 -4.84 -3.00 -23.25
N ASP A 353 -3.67 -2.61 -23.75
CA ASP A 353 -2.92 -1.50 -23.18
C ASP A 353 -3.66 -0.19 -23.46
N ASN A 354 -4.24 0.42 -22.41
CA ASN A 354 -4.68 1.81 -22.45
C ASN A 354 -3.65 2.65 -21.71
N PRO A 355 -2.77 3.34 -22.42
CA PRO A 355 -1.62 3.84 -21.72
C PRO A 355 -1.90 5.22 -21.15
N LEU A 356 -3.08 5.83 -21.35
CA LEU A 356 -3.54 6.89 -20.45
C LEU A 356 -3.78 6.38 -19.01
N LYS A 357 -3.89 5.07 -18.82
CA LYS A 357 -4.26 4.37 -17.57
C LYS A 357 -3.20 3.39 -17.08
N ASN A 358 -1.95 3.45 -17.59
CA ASN A 358 -0.87 2.55 -17.17
C ASN A 358 -0.25 2.94 -15.81
N GLU A 359 -1.10 3.05 -14.78
CA GLU A 359 -0.75 3.62 -13.47
C GLU A 359 0.45 2.92 -12.83
N SER A 360 0.57 1.59 -12.98
CA SER A 360 1.67 0.79 -12.44
C SER A 360 3.03 1.08 -13.08
N ARG A 361 3.08 1.42 -14.37
CA ARG A 361 4.32 1.88 -15.02
C ARG A 361 4.77 3.22 -14.45
N ARG A 362 3.86 4.17 -14.25
CA ARG A 362 4.21 5.47 -13.64
C ARG A 362 4.70 5.31 -12.23
N TYR A 363 4.01 4.45 -11.47
CA TYR A 363 4.42 4.13 -10.12
C TYR A 363 5.86 3.62 -10.11
N PHE A 364 6.17 2.66 -10.98
CA PHE A 364 7.53 2.13 -11.12
C PHE A 364 8.55 3.23 -11.42
N GLU A 365 8.33 4.06 -12.44
CA GLU A 365 9.29 5.10 -12.82
C GLU A 365 9.49 6.16 -11.72
N ALA A 366 8.41 6.62 -11.11
CA ALA A 366 8.49 7.57 -9.99
C ALA A 366 9.24 6.96 -8.79
N LYS A 367 8.99 5.67 -8.50
CA LYS A 367 9.66 4.98 -7.40
C LYS A 367 11.14 4.73 -7.69
N ALA A 368 11.47 4.28 -8.91
CA ALA A 368 12.84 4.06 -9.34
C ALA A 368 13.65 5.35 -9.30
N ALA A 369 13.09 6.45 -9.82
CA ALA A 369 13.72 7.75 -9.79
C ALA A 369 13.97 8.26 -8.36
N ARG A 370 12.99 8.08 -7.46
CA ARG A 370 13.13 8.41 -6.04
C ARG A 370 14.23 7.60 -5.36
N LEU A 371 14.21 6.28 -5.54
CA LEU A 371 15.22 5.40 -4.96
C LEU A 371 16.61 5.70 -5.51
N LEU A 372 16.72 6.02 -6.80
CA LEU A 372 17.99 6.45 -7.40
C LEU A 372 18.51 7.73 -6.74
N ALA A 373 17.65 8.74 -6.56
CA ALA A 373 18.01 9.99 -5.89
C ALA A 373 18.41 9.78 -4.41
N GLU A 374 17.71 8.90 -3.69
CA GLU A 374 18.00 8.55 -2.29
C GLU A 374 19.31 7.75 -2.12
N ASN A 375 19.77 7.06 -3.16
CA ASN A 375 20.97 6.21 -3.13
C ASN A 375 22.15 6.77 -3.95
N MET A 376 22.15 8.08 -4.27
CA MET A 376 23.29 8.70 -4.94
C MET A 376 24.53 8.66 -4.04
N SER A 377 25.66 8.30 -4.63
CA SER A 377 26.94 8.23 -3.94
C SER A 377 27.59 9.61 -3.79
N THR A 378 28.51 9.72 -2.83
CA THR A 378 29.36 10.91 -2.69
C THR A 378 30.20 11.20 -3.94
N GLN A 379 30.57 10.16 -4.70
CA GLN A 379 31.28 10.29 -5.97
C GLN A 379 30.44 11.02 -7.02
N ILE A 380 29.13 10.74 -7.11
CA ILE A 380 28.21 11.48 -7.98
C ILE A 380 28.22 12.96 -7.59
N PHE A 381 28.03 13.25 -6.31
CA PHE A 381 28.01 14.63 -5.82
C PHE A 381 29.32 15.38 -6.11
N SER A 382 30.47 14.77 -5.86
CA SER A 382 31.77 15.38 -6.16
C SER A 382 31.97 15.65 -7.66
N SER A 383 31.55 14.71 -8.51
CA SER A 383 31.68 14.81 -9.97
C SER A 383 30.79 15.92 -10.54
N VAL A 384 29.53 15.99 -10.08
CA VAL A 384 28.60 17.08 -10.41
C VAL A 384 29.11 18.42 -9.88
N GLY A 385 29.74 18.45 -8.70
CA GLY A 385 30.38 19.65 -8.15
C GLY A 385 31.52 20.17 -9.03
N ARG A 386 32.42 19.29 -9.48
CA ARG A 386 33.50 19.64 -10.43
C ARG A 386 32.93 20.17 -11.75
N PHE A 387 31.89 19.52 -12.27
CA PHE A 387 31.18 20.00 -13.46
C PHE A 387 30.54 21.38 -13.23
N GLY A 388 29.98 21.62 -12.04
CA GLY A 388 29.46 22.91 -11.61
C GLY A 388 30.52 24.03 -11.59
N VAL A 389 31.73 23.72 -11.13
CA VAL A 389 32.88 24.66 -11.19
C VAL A 389 33.25 24.94 -12.65
N PHE A 390 33.32 23.90 -13.49
CA PHE A 390 33.64 24.04 -14.90
C PHE A 390 32.66 24.96 -15.64
N ILE A 391 31.34 24.82 -15.43
CA ILE A 391 30.37 25.64 -16.18
C ILE A 391 30.45 27.14 -15.86
N LEU A 392 31.04 27.53 -14.72
CA LEU A 392 31.22 28.94 -14.34
C LEU A 392 32.04 29.73 -15.35
N GLN A 393 32.99 29.09 -16.04
CA GLN A 393 33.85 29.76 -17.01
C GLN A 393 33.10 30.28 -18.24
N PHE A 394 31.84 29.86 -18.42
CA PHE A 394 31.01 30.25 -19.54
C PHE A 394 29.92 31.28 -19.19
N ILE A 395 29.90 31.80 -17.96
CA ILE A 395 28.92 32.81 -17.55
C ILE A 395 29.10 34.07 -18.42
N PRO A 396 28.07 34.50 -19.18
CA PRO A 396 28.13 35.74 -19.94
C PRO A 396 28.34 36.95 -19.04
N SER A 397 29.06 37.95 -19.54
CA SER A 397 29.20 39.24 -18.87
C SER A 397 27.82 39.83 -18.54
N GLY A 398 27.58 40.09 -17.25
CA GLY A 398 26.32 40.67 -16.75
C GLY A 398 25.27 39.66 -16.29
N LEU A 399 25.43 38.35 -16.57
CA LEU A 399 24.54 37.33 -16.02
C LEU A 399 24.90 37.06 -14.56
N LYS A 400 23.96 37.34 -13.63
CA LYS A 400 24.12 37.03 -12.21
C LYS A 400 23.50 35.68 -11.89
N ILE A 401 24.34 34.63 -11.87
CA ILE A 401 23.93 33.29 -11.49
C ILE A 401 24.92 32.71 -10.47
N THR A 402 24.39 32.01 -9.47
CA THR A 402 25.21 31.32 -8.46
C THR A 402 25.09 29.83 -8.70
N VAL A 403 26.21 29.19 -9.04
CA VAL A 403 26.27 27.72 -9.15
C VAL A 403 26.72 27.14 -7.81
N PRO A 404 25.99 26.15 -7.26
CA PRO A 404 26.39 25.50 -6.01
C PRO A 404 27.80 24.90 -6.11
N GLN A 405 28.68 25.32 -5.20
CA GLN A 405 30.04 24.79 -5.10
C GLN A 405 30.09 23.49 -4.29
N LEU A 406 29.20 23.37 -3.30
CA LEU A 406 29.03 22.20 -2.47
C LEU A 406 27.75 21.47 -2.91
N VAL A 407 27.95 20.36 -3.59
CA VAL A 407 26.87 19.46 -4.00
C VAL A 407 26.81 18.33 -2.98
N GLY A 408 25.65 18.15 -2.34
CA GLY A 408 25.44 17.10 -1.32
C GLY A 408 24.01 16.59 -1.25
N SER A 409 23.16 17.03 -2.18
CA SER A 409 21.75 16.66 -2.26
C SER A 409 21.26 16.67 -3.70
N ILE A 410 20.12 16.01 -3.95
CA ILE A 410 19.44 16.07 -5.26
C ILE A 410 19.04 17.50 -5.65
N SER A 411 18.74 18.38 -4.69
CA SER A 411 18.44 19.80 -4.96
C SER A 411 19.66 20.51 -5.54
N SER A 412 20.81 20.36 -4.88
CA SER A 412 22.07 20.97 -5.35
C SER A 412 22.51 20.41 -6.71
N VAL A 413 22.27 19.12 -6.98
CA VAL A 413 22.51 18.52 -8.31
C VAL A 413 21.62 19.17 -9.36
N ASN A 414 20.32 19.32 -9.07
CA ASN A 414 19.36 19.95 -9.96
C ASN A 414 19.69 21.43 -10.24
N GLU A 415 20.15 22.16 -9.23
CA GLU A 415 20.59 23.55 -9.36
C GLU A 415 21.79 23.68 -10.31
N VAL A 416 22.78 22.79 -10.23
CA VAL A 416 23.92 22.78 -11.17
C VAL A 416 23.43 22.60 -12.62
N PHE A 417 22.59 21.62 -12.90
CA PHE A 417 22.08 21.39 -14.26
C PHE A 417 21.12 22.49 -14.74
N SER A 418 20.37 23.11 -13.83
CA SER A 418 19.53 24.27 -14.13
C SER A 418 20.39 25.48 -14.52
N CYS A 419 21.48 25.72 -13.79
CA CYS A 419 22.44 26.76 -14.12
C CYS A 419 23.14 26.50 -15.45
N MET A 420 23.57 25.25 -15.70
CA MET A 420 24.16 24.84 -16.97
C MET A 420 23.23 25.20 -18.15
N ARG A 421 21.93 24.90 -18.04
CA ARG A 421 20.96 25.25 -19.08
C ARG A 421 20.88 26.76 -19.30
N ILE A 422 20.73 27.55 -18.22
CA ILE A 422 20.64 29.01 -18.31
C ILE A 422 21.91 29.59 -18.95
N ILE A 423 23.09 29.12 -18.54
CA ILE A 423 24.37 29.58 -19.08
C ILE A 423 24.48 29.25 -20.58
N ALA A 424 24.10 28.04 -20.98
CA ALA A 424 24.14 27.63 -22.39
C ALA A 424 23.16 28.43 -23.26
N ASP A 425 21.99 28.79 -22.73
CA ASP A 425 20.96 29.56 -23.44
C ASP A 425 21.30 31.06 -23.54
N GLU A 426 21.90 31.65 -22.48
CA GLU A 426 22.22 33.08 -22.43
C GLU A 426 23.58 33.42 -23.07
N ASN A 427 24.50 32.45 -23.17
CA ASN A 427 25.78 32.64 -23.84
C ASN A 427 25.61 32.44 -25.35
N ARG A 428 25.55 33.55 -26.11
CA ARG A 428 25.30 33.53 -27.57
C ARG A 428 26.24 32.62 -28.36
N GLU A 429 27.52 32.57 -28.01
CA GLU A 429 28.48 31.74 -28.73
C GLU A 429 28.30 30.27 -28.39
N LEU A 430 28.06 29.93 -27.12
CA LEU A 430 27.70 28.56 -26.74
C LEU A 430 26.40 28.12 -27.40
N LEU A 431 25.37 28.96 -27.37
CA LEU A 431 24.08 28.67 -27.99
C LEU A 431 24.24 28.37 -29.49
N ARG A 432 25.02 29.17 -30.21
CA ARG A 432 25.31 28.96 -31.63
C ARG A 432 26.00 27.61 -31.89
N GLN A 433 27.01 27.27 -31.09
CA GLN A 433 27.73 25.99 -31.20
C GLN A 433 26.85 24.79 -30.85
N HIS A 434 26.04 24.94 -29.80
CA HIS A 434 25.09 23.94 -29.33
C HIS A 434 23.96 23.69 -30.34
N ASP A 435 23.42 24.73 -30.97
CA ASP A 435 22.42 24.59 -32.03
C ASP A 435 23.01 23.94 -33.28
N ALA A 436 24.27 24.25 -33.62
CA ALA A 436 24.99 23.56 -34.69
C ALA A 436 25.17 22.07 -34.38
N PHE A 437 25.54 21.73 -33.15
CA PHE A 437 25.62 20.33 -32.69
C PHE A 437 24.26 19.62 -32.83
N ARG A 438 23.19 20.22 -32.31
CA ARG A 438 21.82 19.68 -32.41
C ARG A 438 21.36 19.49 -33.85
N ALA A 439 21.75 20.38 -34.76
CA ALA A 439 21.38 20.29 -36.18
C ALA A 439 21.97 19.06 -36.89
N THR A 440 23.05 18.48 -36.36
CA THR A 440 23.64 17.23 -36.91
C THR A 440 22.91 15.96 -36.46
N SER A 441 22.07 16.05 -35.42
CA SER A 441 21.34 14.91 -34.88
C SER A 441 20.02 14.71 -35.62
N GLU A 442 19.91 13.57 -36.32
CA GLU A 442 18.65 13.16 -36.95
C GLU A 442 17.56 12.92 -35.89
N LEU A 443 17.93 12.35 -34.74
CA LEU A 443 17.00 12.07 -33.64
C LEU A 443 16.45 13.37 -33.04
N TYR A 444 17.29 14.38 -32.84
CA TYR A 444 16.86 15.71 -32.40
C TYR A 444 16.06 16.44 -33.48
N GLY A 445 16.42 16.30 -34.77
CA GLY A 445 15.64 16.83 -35.90
C GLY A 445 14.22 16.25 -35.98
N SER A 446 14.07 14.98 -35.56
CA SER A 446 12.78 14.28 -35.46
C SER A 446 11.89 14.77 -34.32
N LYS A 447 12.37 15.69 -33.47
CA LYS A 447 11.59 16.29 -32.39
C LYS A 447 10.30 16.90 -32.92
N ASP A 448 9.15 16.42 -32.45
CA ASP A 448 7.82 16.80 -32.91
C ASP A 448 7.00 17.59 -31.89
N ARG A 449 7.60 18.00 -30.76
CA ARG A 449 7.01 18.98 -29.85
C ARG A 449 6.83 20.33 -30.54
N GLY A 450 5.58 20.78 -30.66
CA GLY A 450 5.21 22.09 -31.18
C GLY A 450 5.42 23.22 -30.16
N GLY A 451 5.36 24.45 -30.64
CA GLY A 451 5.62 25.65 -29.82
C GLY A 451 4.44 26.17 -28.99
N LYS A 452 3.25 25.56 -29.09
CA LYS A 452 2.03 25.99 -28.38
C LYS A 452 1.74 25.09 -27.19
N ILE A 453 1.32 25.69 -26.08
CA ILE A 453 0.75 25.00 -24.93
C ILE A 453 -0.74 24.76 -25.23
N ALA A 454 -1.20 23.52 -25.17
CA ALA A 454 -2.62 23.20 -25.28
C ALA A 454 -3.33 23.39 -23.93
N GLY A 455 -4.61 23.76 -23.97
CA GLY A 455 -5.48 23.69 -22.80
C GLY A 455 -5.58 22.25 -22.27
N GLN A 456 -5.74 22.10 -20.95
CA GLN A 456 -5.75 20.79 -20.26
C GLN A 456 -6.74 19.76 -20.83
N SER A 457 -7.79 20.19 -21.54
CA SER A 457 -8.92 19.36 -21.95
C SER A 457 -8.84 18.80 -23.38
N SER A 458 -7.86 19.14 -24.23
CA SER A 458 -7.90 18.75 -25.65
C SER A 458 -6.53 18.55 -26.33
N LEU A 459 -5.58 17.87 -25.68
CA LEU A 459 -4.33 17.49 -26.33
C LEU A 459 -4.52 16.31 -27.32
N PRO A 460 -4.25 16.47 -28.63
CA PRO A 460 -4.09 15.36 -29.56
C PRO A 460 -2.70 14.76 -29.34
N SER A 461 -2.63 13.61 -28.65
CA SER A 461 -1.42 12.78 -28.68
C SER A 461 -1.52 11.86 -29.91
N LEU A 462 -0.49 11.86 -30.76
CA LEU A 462 -0.35 10.86 -31.83
C LEU A 462 -0.10 9.45 -31.27
N CYS A 463 0.19 9.37 -29.98
CA CYS A 463 0.27 8.15 -29.21
C CYS A 463 -0.86 8.13 -28.19
N PRO A 464 -2.10 7.74 -28.59
CA PRO A 464 -3.19 7.47 -27.65
C PRO A 464 -2.81 6.36 -26.66
N GLY A 465 -1.79 5.60 -27.05
CA GLY A 465 -0.97 4.63 -26.37
C GLY A 465 0.01 5.14 -25.31
N ILE A 466 -0.08 6.36 -24.75
CA ILE A 466 0.93 6.85 -23.77
C ILE A 466 0.30 7.53 -22.55
N MET A 467 0.89 7.34 -21.37
CA MET A 467 0.54 8.10 -20.16
C MET A 467 0.92 9.55 -20.36
N ARG A 468 -0.03 10.46 -20.18
CA ARG A 468 0.29 11.88 -20.28
C ARG A 468 1.05 12.32 -19.02
N SER A 469 1.92 13.31 -19.19
CA SER A 469 2.49 14.08 -18.09
C SER A 469 1.41 14.56 -17.09
N VAL A 470 0.18 14.86 -17.58
CA VAL A 470 -1.00 15.25 -16.76
C VAL A 470 -1.61 14.13 -15.92
N SER A 471 -1.35 12.84 -16.23
CA SER A 471 -1.97 11.75 -15.50
C SER A 471 -1.56 11.85 -14.03
N GLN A 472 -2.47 11.74 -13.08
CA GLN A 472 -2.10 12.01 -11.69
C GLN A 472 -1.29 10.84 -11.14
N LEU A 473 -0.27 11.11 -10.30
CA LEU A 473 0.34 10.07 -9.47
C LEU A 473 -0.75 9.46 -8.56
N PRO A 474 -0.60 8.20 -8.12
CA PRO A 474 -1.50 7.63 -7.13
C PRO A 474 -1.49 8.48 -5.85
N GLN A 475 -2.67 8.71 -5.26
CA GLN A 475 -2.87 9.68 -4.18
C GLN A 475 -1.93 9.47 -2.99
N ASP A 476 -1.56 8.21 -2.71
CA ASP A 476 -0.72 7.80 -1.58
C ASP A 476 0.77 8.20 -1.73
N ASP A 477 1.23 8.44 -2.96
CA ASP A 477 2.60 8.86 -3.25
C ASP A 477 2.70 10.32 -3.74
N ARG A 478 1.58 11.06 -3.75
CA ARG A 478 1.58 12.50 -4.06
C ARG A 478 2.19 13.29 -2.89
N ARG A 479 3.29 13.98 -3.13
CA ARG A 479 3.77 15.05 -2.23
C ARG A 479 2.95 16.33 -2.43
N ALA A 480 2.94 17.20 -1.43
CA ALA A 480 2.39 18.56 -1.57
C ALA A 480 3.06 19.35 -2.71
N ALA A 481 4.35 19.11 -2.98
CA ALA A 481 5.10 19.71 -4.11
C ALA A 481 4.83 19.04 -5.48
N GLU A 482 4.02 17.97 -5.52
CA GLU A 482 3.60 17.28 -6.75
C GLU A 482 2.20 17.71 -7.21
N THR A 483 1.44 18.36 -6.32
CA THR A 483 0.11 18.90 -6.59
C THR A 483 0.11 20.09 -7.57
N ASP A 484 1.25 20.78 -7.72
CA ASP A 484 1.42 21.97 -8.58
C ASP A 484 2.38 21.73 -9.77
N ARG A 485 2.70 20.47 -10.11
CA ARG A 485 3.61 20.18 -11.24
C ARG A 485 2.92 20.43 -12.57
N ILE A 486 3.58 21.22 -13.43
CA ILE A 486 3.09 21.54 -14.77
C ILE A 486 3.39 20.34 -15.70
N PRO A 487 2.37 19.65 -16.22
CA PRO A 487 2.57 18.61 -17.21
C PRO A 487 3.14 19.19 -18.52
N ASP A 488 3.88 18.38 -19.30
CA ASP A 488 4.20 18.72 -20.70
C ASP A 488 2.89 18.82 -21.51
N LEU A 489 2.37 20.04 -21.59
CA LEU A 489 1.12 20.42 -22.25
C LEU A 489 1.35 20.89 -23.69
N PHE A 490 2.53 20.67 -24.28
CA PHE A 490 2.81 21.18 -25.62
C PHE A 490 2.08 20.36 -26.69
N THR A 491 1.51 21.03 -27.69
CA THR A 491 0.88 20.38 -28.85
C THR A 491 1.94 19.64 -29.66
N LEU A 492 1.61 18.47 -30.22
CA LEU A 492 2.47 17.82 -31.21
C LEU A 492 2.33 18.50 -32.57
N SER A 493 3.46 18.71 -33.23
CA SER A 493 3.51 19.00 -34.66
C SER A 493 3.30 17.72 -35.44
N ALA A 494 2.53 17.76 -36.53
CA ALA A 494 2.23 16.61 -37.37
C ALA A 494 3.43 16.22 -38.26
N LYS A 495 4.58 15.88 -37.66
CA LYS A 495 5.76 15.39 -38.37
C LYS A 495 5.56 13.89 -38.70
N PRO A 496 5.64 13.46 -39.98
CA PRO A 496 5.43 12.06 -40.39
C PRO A 496 6.40 11.04 -39.77
N ARG A 497 7.51 11.51 -39.17
CA ARG A 497 8.53 10.69 -38.48
C ARG A 497 8.95 11.34 -37.15
N GLY A 498 7.99 11.92 -36.43
CA GLY A 498 8.25 12.49 -35.12
C GLY A 498 8.80 11.46 -34.13
N PHE A 499 9.62 11.88 -33.16
CA PHE A 499 10.09 11.00 -32.09
C PHE A 499 8.91 10.32 -31.38
N SER A 500 7.83 11.07 -31.14
CA SER A 500 6.63 10.54 -30.51
C SER A 500 5.98 9.44 -31.37
N SER A 501 5.85 9.63 -32.69
CA SER A 501 5.22 8.62 -33.56
C SER A 501 6.10 7.40 -33.85
N SER A 502 7.42 7.55 -33.82
CA SER A 502 8.39 6.47 -34.07
C SER A 502 8.75 5.66 -32.81
N THR A 503 8.43 6.18 -31.63
CA THR A 503 8.72 5.54 -30.34
C THR A 503 7.45 5.46 -29.47
N PRO A 504 6.38 4.77 -29.94
CA PRO A 504 5.08 4.76 -29.29
C PRO A 504 5.10 4.15 -27.88
N ASP A 505 6.14 3.39 -27.55
CA ASP A 505 6.32 2.70 -26.26
C ASP A 505 7.08 3.54 -25.22
N VAL A 506 7.52 4.77 -25.51
CA VAL A 506 8.23 5.62 -24.53
C VAL A 506 7.21 6.43 -23.72
N PRO A 507 7.08 6.19 -22.40
CA PRO A 507 6.00 6.80 -21.64
C PRO A 507 6.29 8.29 -21.36
N PHE A 508 5.25 9.12 -21.18
CA PHE A 508 5.31 10.51 -20.67
C PHE A 508 5.92 11.61 -21.53
N VAL A 509 6.32 11.40 -22.78
CA VAL A 509 7.06 12.44 -23.52
C VAL A 509 6.57 12.68 -24.94
N ASN A 510 6.44 13.97 -25.26
CA ASN A 510 6.06 14.49 -26.57
C ASN A 510 7.28 14.78 -27.47
N SER A 511 8.49 14.47 -27.00
CA SER A 511 9.75 14.74 -27.70
C SER A 511 10.97 14.24 -26.92
N ILE A 512 12.11 14.06 -27.58
CA ILE A 512 13.41 13.88 -26.93
C ILE A 512 13.87 15.12 -26.13
N SER A 513 14.55 14.89 -25.00
CA SER A 513 14.98 15.93 -24.06
C SER A 513 16.03 16.88 -24.68
N GLY A 514 15.65 18.16 -24.81
CA GLY A 514 16.59 19.20 -25.23
C GLY A 514 17.65 19.52 -24.19
N SER A 515 17.31 19.48 -22.90
CA SER A 515 18.28 19.68 -21.81
C SER A 515 19.30 18.55 -21.76
N GLY A 516 18.94 17.34 -22.16
CA GLY A 516 19.89 16.24 -22.36
C GLY A 516 20.93 16.58 -23.43
N TYR A 517 20.52 17.07 -24.60
CA TYR A 517 21.47 17.52 -25.64
C TYR A 517 22.37 18.68 -25.17
N THR A 518 21.85 19.58 -24.34
CA THR A 518 22.66 20.64 -23.72
C THR A 518 23.72 20.06 -22.80
N LEU A 519 23.37 19.07 -21.98
CA LEU A 519 24.35 18.37 -21.15
C LEU A 519 25.41 17.67 -22.00
N ILE A 520 25.01 16.92 -23.04
CA ILE A 520 25.98 16.22 -23.90
C ILE A 520 26.97 17.19 -24.53
N PHE A 521 26.48 18.32 -25.06
CA PHE A 521 27.32 19.37 -25.62
C PHE A 521 28.30 19.93 -24.58
N MET A 522 27.82 20.24 -23.37
CA MET A 522 28.68 20.76 -22.30
C MET A 522 29.67 19.71 -21.78
N LEU A 523 29.30 18.42 -21.79
CA LEU A 523 30.22 17.32 -21.50
C LEU A 523 31.29 17.18 -22.57
N GLY A 524 30.99 17.43 -23.84
CA GLY A 524 32.00 17.51 -24.91
C GLY A 524 33.11 18.50 -24.54
N LYS A 525 32.73 19.72 -24.17
CA LYS A 525 33.67 20.75 -23.70
C LYS A 525 34.40 20.36 -22.41
N TYR A 526 33.72 19.66 -21.50
CA TYR A 526 34.32 19.17 -20.27
C TYR A 526 35.42 18.14 -20.55
N MET A 527 35.15 17.20 -21.46
CA MET A 527 36.10 16.17 -21.89
C MET A 527 37.30 16.76 -22.63
N GLU A 528 37.08 17.78 -23.48
CA GLU A 528 38.16 18.53 -24.13
C GLU A 528 39.12 19.15 -23.11
N GLN A 529 38.59 19.81 -22.08
CA GLN A 529 39.40 20.50 -21.07
C GLN A 529 40.14 19.53 -20.14
N ASN A 530 39.57 18.36 -19.88
CA ASN A 530 40.13 17.35 -18.98
C ASN A 530 40.79 16.20 -19.76
N HIS A 531 41.15 16.42 -21.03
CA HIS A 531 41.76 15.42 -21.88
C HIS A 531 43.06 14.91 -21.25
N GLY A 532 43.15 13.60 -21.00
CA GLY A 532 44.29 12.95 -20.37
C GLY A 532 44.17 12.76 -18.85
N ASP A 533 43.09 13.23 -18.20
CA ASP A 533 42.79 12.86 -16.82
C ASP A 533 42.38 11.37 -16.76
N PRO A 534 43.11 10.50 -16.03
CA PRO A 534 42.75 9.09 -15.90
C PRO A 534 41.38 8.87 -15.23
N ALA A 535 40.85 9.87 -14.52
CA ALA A 535 39.52 9.81 -13.91
C ALA A 535 38.39 10.28 -14.84
N LEU A 536 38.68 10.80 -16.04
CA LEU A 536 37.69 11.45 -16.92
C LEU A 536 36.49 10.54 -17.25
N GLU A 537 36.74 9.30 -17.67
CA GLU A 537 35.66 8.34 -18.00
C GLU A 537 34.74 8.12 -16.79
N SER A 538 35.32 7.95 -15.60
CA SER A 538 34.55 7.79 -14.37
C SER A 538 33.76 9.06 -14.06
N ASP A 539 34.39 10.23 -14.16
CA ASP A 539 33.77 11.52 -13.83
C ASP A 539 32.57 11.82 -14.72
N VAL A 540 32.71 11.63 -16.03
CA VAL A 540 31.61 11.79 -17.01
C VAL A 540 30.45 10.86 -16.69
N ASN A 541 30.71 9.58 -16.41
CA ASN A 541 29.66 8.62 -16.08
C ASN A 541 28.93 8.97 -14.76
N GLN A 542 29.64 9.54 -13.78
CA GLN A 542 29.04 10.01 -12.54
C GLN A 542 28.20 11.28 -12.73
N ILE A 543 28.64 12.22 -13.59
CA ILE A 543 27.87 13.41 -13.97
C ILE A 543 26.58 13.00 -14.68
N LEU A 544 26.69 12.10 -15.66
CA LEU A 544 25.52 11.54 -16.36
C LEU A 544 24.56 10.86 -15.38
N SER A 545 25.07 10.05 -14.45
CA SER A 545 24.23 9.40 -13.42
C SER A 545 23.49 10.42 -12.53
N GLY A 546 24.15 11.51 -12.13
CA GLY A 546 23.53 12.61 -11.40
C GLY A 546 22.42 13.31 -12.21
N TRP A 547 22.65 13.52 -13.51
CA TRP A 547 21.66 14.10 -14.40
C TRP A 547 20.44 13.19 -14.60
N PHE A 548 20.67 11.89 -14.78
CA PHE A 548 19.60 10.89 -14.84
C PHE A 548 18.78 10.90 -13.57
N ALA A 549 19.43 10.87 -12.41
CA ALA A 549 18.76 10.90 -11.11
C ALA A 549 17.87 12.13 -10.98
N CYS A 550 18.35 13.34 -11.27
CA CYS A 550 17.52 14.55 -11.14
C CYS A 550 16.44 14.65 -12.20
N SER A 551 16.76 14.37 -13.46
CA SER A 551 15.83 14.54 -14.58
C SER A 551 14.66 13.55 -14.50
N TRP A 552 14.93 12.33 -14.04
CA TRP A 552 13.91 11.33 -13.76
C TRP A 552 13.12 11.64 -12.49
N TYR A 553 13.78 12.09 -11.42
CA TYR A 553 13.17 12.34 -10.10
C TYR A 553 12.06 13.38 -10.14
N HIS A 554 12.22 14.42 -10.95
CA HIS A 554 11.20 15.44 -11.11
C HIS A 554 10.00 14.97 -11.96
N GLY A 555 10.09 13.80 -12.60
CA GLY A 555 9.00 13.18 -13.36
C GLY A 555 8.69 13.88 -14.69
N TYR A 556 9.63 14.66 -15.22
CA TYR A 556 9.51 15.33 -16.53
C TYR A 556 9.94 14.45 -17.70
N HIS A 557 10.78 13.44 -17.41
CA HIS A 557 11.37 12.57 -18.41
C HIS A 557 11.10 11.11 -18.05
N SER A 558 10.93 10.26 -19.07
CA SER A 558 10.96 8.82 -18.85
C SER A 558 12.35 8.26 -18.97
N PHE A 559 12.56 7.09 -18.36
CA PHE A 559 13.84 6.39 -18.44
C PHE A 559 14.29 6.18 -19.89
N ASN A 560 13.41 5.64 -20.74
CA ASN A 560 13.74 5.33 -22.12
C ASN A 560 13.98 6.58 -22.97
N GLU A 561 13.29 7.69 -22.72
CA GLU A 561 13.56 8.95 -23.41
C GLU A 561 14.98 9.45 -23.15
N MET A 562 15.42 9.42 -21.88
CA MET A 562 16.78 9.83 -21.53
C MET A 562 17.82 8.87 -22.09
N MET A 563 17.55 7.57 -22.08
CA MET A 563 18.44 6.56 -22.67
C MET A 563 18.53 6.68 -24.20
N ALA A 564 17.47 7.12 -24.88
CA ALA A 564 17.44 7.25 -26.34
C ALA A 564 18.48 8.24 -26.86
N ILE A 565 18.83 9.27 -26.08
CA ILE A 565 19.87 10.26 -26.46
C ILE A 565 21.21 9.56 -26.71
N PHE A 566 21.56 8.56 -25.90
CA PHE A 566 22.83 7.84 -26.04
C PHE A 566 22.84 6.86 -27.21
N SER A 567 21.67 6.58 -27.81
CA SER A 567 21.57 5.81 -29.04
C SER A 567 21.76 6.67 -30.30
N ASP A 568 21.85 8.00 -30.16
CA ASP A 568 22.12 8.89 -31.28
C ASP A 568 23.58 8.72 -31.75
N PRO A 569 23.83 8.49 -33.06
CA PRO A 569 25.18 8.35 -33.61
C PRO A 569 26.10 9.54 -33.33
N VAL A 570 25.58 10.77 -33.33
CA VAL A 570 26.36 11.99 -33.07
C VAL A 570 26.84 12.01 -31.62
N VAL A 571 25.97 11.63 -30.68
CA VAL A 571 26.30 11.52 -29.26
C VAL A 571 27.35 10.43 -29.04
N SER A 572 27.15 9.26 -29.66
CA SER A 572 28.09 8.15 -29.59
C SER A 572 29.47 8.52 -30.17
N ALA A 573 29.50 9.25 -31.28
CA ALA A 573 30.74 9.70 -31.92
C ALA A 573 31.50 10.70 -31.04
N LEU A 574 30.80 11.62 -30.37
CA LEU A 574 31.40 12.59 -29.45
C LEU A 574 32.13 11.90 -28.29
N PHE A 575 31.48 10.94 -27.60
CA PHE A 575 32.16 10.23 -26.50
C PHE A 575 33.35 9.41 -26.99
N LYS A 576 33.21 8.77 -28.16
CA LYS A 576 34.28 8.00 -28.79
C LYS A 576 35.48 8.87 -29.17
N SER A 577 35.29 10.11 -29.63
CA SER A 577 36.40 11.01 -29.98
C SER A 577 37.22 11.45 -28.78
N HIS A 578 36.71 11.28 -27.56
CA HIS A 578 37.40 11.57 -26.31
C HIS A 578 37.87 10.32 -25.54
N ASP A 579 37.81 9.13 -26.17
CA ASP A 579 38.11 7.85 -25.53
C ASP A 579 37.32 7.60 -24.22
N VAL A 580 36.11 8.13 -24.15
CA VAL A 580 35.21 7.94 -23.01
C VAL A 580 34.16 6.90 -23.36
N ARG A 581 34.10 5.81 -22.60
CA ARG A 581 33.02 4.84 -22.72
C ARG A 581 31.89 5.18 -21.77
N ILE A 582 30.70 5.30 -22.36
CA ILE A 582 29.47 5.46 -21.60
C ILE A 582 29.11 4.12 -20.96
N ASN A 583 29.26 4.06 -19.64
CA ASN A 583 28.84 2.96 -18.79
C ASN A 583 27.91 3.51 -17.71
N ILE A 584 26.72 3.90 -18.14
CA ILE A 584 25.70 4.35 -17.23
C ILE A 584 25.11 3.09 -16.60
N LYS A 585 25.62 2.70 -15.42
CA LYS A 585 24.87 1.85 -14.49
C LYS A 585 23.74 2.68 -13.91
N THR A 586 22.75 2.98 -14.74
CA THR A 586 21.73 4.00 -14.46
C THR A 586 20.91 3.67 -13.24
N ILE A 587 20.75 2.37 -12.96
CA ILE A 587 20.01 1.85 -11.83
C ILE A 587 20.75 0.62 -11.31
N ALA A 588 21.11 0.63 -10.04
CA ALA A 588 21.60 -0.58 -9.39
C ALA A 588 20.49 -1.63 -9.32
N ASP A 589 20.82 -2.92 -9.48
CA ASP A 589 19.84 -4.02 -9.42
C ASP A 589 18.94 -3.93 -8.17
N SER A 590 19.51 -3.51 -7.02
CA SER A 590 18.76 -3.30 -5.77
C SER A 590 17.70 -2.20 -5.86
N VAL A 591 17.98 -1.11 -6.59
CA VAL A 591 17.02 -0.03 -6.85
C VAL A 591 15.93 -0.50 -7.80
N GLN A 592 16.33 -1.17 -8.88
CA GLN A 592 15.40 -1.74 -9.86
C GLN A 592 14.45 -2.75 -9.21
N ASP A 593 15.00 -3.69 -8.43
CA ASP A 593 14.25 -4.72 -7.73
C ASP A 593 13.24 -4.10 -6.77
N LYS A 594 13.67 -3.15 -5.95
CA LYS A 594 12.79 -2.48 -4.98
C LYS A 594 11.70 -1.67 -5.67
N ALA A 595 12.03 -0.95 -6.74
CA ALA A 595 11.03 -0.21 -7.52
C ALA A 595 10.01 -1.16 -8.17
N PHE A 596 10.48 -2.28 -8.73
CA PHE A 596 9.65 -3.32 -9.34
C PHE A 596 8.72 -3.94 -8.31
N ASP A 597 9.22 -4.30 -7.13
CA ASP A 597 8.42 -4.88 -6.05
C ASP A 597 7.34 -3.91 -5.54
N CYS A 598 7.68 -2.63 -5.37
CA CYS A 598 6.69 -1.63 -4.99
C CYS A 598 5.62 -1.45 -6.09
N ALA A 599 6.02 -1.41 -7.36
CA ALA A 599 5.09 -1.34 -8.48
C ALA A 599 4.20 -2.58 -8.59
N ALA A 600 4.73 -3.77 -8.29
CA ALA A 600 3.96 -5.01 -8.27
C ALA A 600 2.91 -5.02 -7.14
N GLY A 601 3.27 -4.55 -5.95
CA GLY A 601 2.30 -4.37 -4.86
C GLY A 601 1.23 -3.32 -5.18
N TYR A 602 1.61 -2.28 -5.93
CA TYR A 602 0.67 -1.28 -6.43
C TYR A 602 -0.30 -1.87 -7.47
N ALA A 603 0.20 -2.60 -8.47
CA ALA A 603 -0.59 -3.30 -9.49
C ALA A 603 -1.57 -4.31 -8.85
N GLU A 604 -1.12 -5.01 -7.81
CA GLU A 604 -1.96 -5.93 -7.03
C GLU A 604 -3.15 -5.21 -6.39
N THR A 605 -2.88 -4.08 -5.73
CA THR A 605 -3.91 -3.25 -5.08
C THR A 605 -4.89 -2.68 -6.10
N LEU A 606 -4.38 -2.18 -7.23
CA LEU A 606 -5.18 -1.61 -8.31
C LEU A 606 -6.10 -2.65 -8.95
N GLY A 607 -5.55 -3.81 -9.31
CA GLY A 607 -6.31 -4.91 -9.90
C GLY A 607 -7.43 -5.40 -8.99
N GLN A 608 -7.16 -5.55 -7.68
CA GLN A 608 -8.19 -5.93 -6.70
C GLN A 608 -9.30 -4.89 -6.58
N LYS A 609 -8.94 -3.61 -6.53
CA LYS A 609 -9.92 -2.51 -6.51
C LYS A 609 -10.82 -2.55 -7.74
N HIS A 610 -10.27 -2.80 -8.93
CA HIS A 610 -11.06 -2.92 -10.16
C HIS A 610 -11.96 -4.16 -10.19
N CYS A 611 -11.49 -5.30 -9.70
CA CYS A 611 -12.31 -6.50 -9.52
C CYS A 611 -13.51 -6.21 -8.59
N MET A 612 -13.27 -5.55 -7.45
CA MET A 612 -14.33 -5.18 -6.50
C MET A 612 -15.34 -4.21 -7.11
N LEU A 613 -14.87 -3.17 -7.80
CA LEU A 613 -15.76 -2.18 -8.43
C LEU A 613 -16.62 -2.80 -9.54
N THR A 614 -16.05 -3.74 -10.31
CA THR A 614 -16.79 -4.45 -11.35
C THR A 614 -17.86 -5.36 -10.74
N ALA A 615 -17.52 -6.11 -9.70
CA ALA A 615 -18.47 -6.97 -8.99
C ALA A 615 -19.66 -6.17 -8.43
N VAL A 616 -19.41 -4.97 -7.88
CA VAL A 616 -20.46 -4.05 -7.42
C VAL A 616 -21.34 -3.57 -8.58
N ARG A 617 -20.75 -3.15 -9.70
CA ARG A 617 -21.49 -2.65 -10.87
C ARG A 617 -22.29 -3.71 -11.62
N THR A 618 -21.84 -4.96 -11.61
CA THR A 618 -22.60 -6.08 -12.20
C THR A 618 -23.80 -6.45 -11.34
N HIS A 619 -23.70 -6.28 -10.02
CA HIS A 619 -24.80 -6.54 -9.09
C HIS A 619 -25.95 -5.53 -9.30
N ASP A 620 -25.64 -4.25 -9.50
CA ASP A 620 -26.61 -3.18 -9.78
C ASP A 620 -27.36 -3.31 -11.13
N LYS A 621 -26.89 -4.17 -12.04
CA LYS A 621 -27.51 -4.37 -13.36
C LYS A 621 -28.36 -5.64 -13.47
N THR A 622 -28.28 -6.52 -12.48
CA THR A 622 -29.00 -7.80 -12.42
C THR A 622 -30.09 -7.82 -11.36
N VAL A 623 -30.37 -6.66 -10.75
CA VAL A 623 -31.48 -6.43 -9.80
C VAL A 623 -32.54 -5.57 -10.48
#